data_AF-A0A936CIM1-F1
#
_entry.id   AF-A0A936CIM1-F1
#
_cell.length_a   1.000
_cell.length_b   1.000
_cell.length_c   1.000
_cell.angle_alpha   90.00
_cell.angle_beta   90.00
_cell.angle_gamma   90.00
#
_symmetry.space_group_name_H-M   'P 1'
#
loop_
_entity.id
_entity.type
_entity.pdbx_description
1 polymer ?
#
loop_
_entity_poly.entity_id
_entity_poly.type
_entity_poly.pdbx_seq_one_letter_code
_entity_poly.pdbx_strand_id
1 'polypeptide(L)'
;MKINWSRSFTHGGYTKDAHDLQTTYDGNLAFIMNSGAPAGVSNIEHMFKIVKIDTEGNVLDSFQCRNDDTNNKVSMLVTRAGDYYFCTWEHPMKENAYTVGSVNKLNEKLELEWSVELPNNQLIDGRYYKTSRIKECKMEIS
;
A
#
# COMPACT_ATOMS: atom_id res chain seq x y z
N MET A 1 27.86 -11.73 6.62
CA MET A 1 26.80 -10.71 6.50
C MET A 1 26.43 -10.25 7.91
N LYS A 2 26.58 -8.96 8.22
CA LYS A 2 26.22 -8.39 9.54
C LYS A 2 24.91 -7.64 9.38
N ILE A 3 23.85 -8.09 10.04
CA ILE A 3 22.59 -7.34 10.13
C ILE A 3 22.82 -6.27 11.20
N ASN A 4 22.82 -5.00 10.78
CA ASN A 4 23.07 -3.88 11.70
C ASN A 4 21.83 -3.51 12.53
N TRP A 5 20.64 -3.91 12.08
CA TRP A 5 19.37 -3.66 12.76
C TRP A 5 18.28 -4.61 12.25
N SER A 6 17.37 -5.04 13.12
CA SER A 6 16.21 -5.89 12.78
C SER A 6 15.07 -5.61 13.76
N ARG A 7 13.84 -5.47 13.26
CA ARG A 7 12.63 -5.35 14.08
C ARG A 7 11.50 -6.17 13.50
N SER A 8 10.70 -6.77 14.38
CA SER A 8 9.55 -7.60 14.02
C SER A 8 8.27 -6.92 14.48
N PHE A 9 7.27 -6.83 13.59
CA PHE A 9 5.97 -6.25 13.91
C PHE A 9 4.97 -7.33 14.35
N THR A 10 4.46 -7.21 15.57
CA THR A 10 3.46 -8.11 16.17
C THR A 10 2.05 -7.54 16.03
N HIS A 11 1.57 -7.31 14.81
CA HIS A 11 0.14 -7.06 14.56
C HIS A 11 -0.53 -8.27 13.89
N GLY A 12 -1.82 -8.50 14.15
CA GLY A 12 -2.56 -9.74 13.88
C GLY A 12 -2.53 -10.29 12.44
N GLY A 13 -2.89 -11.57 12.31
CA GLY A 13 -2.93 -12.33 11.06
C GLY A 13 -1.74 -13.28 10.85
N TYR A 14 -1.98 -14.39 10.15
CA TYR A 14 -1.00 -15.46 9.88
C TYR A 14 -0.07 -15.13 8.70
N THR A 15 -0.51 -14.29 7.76
CA THR A 15 0.30 -13.79 6.65
C THR A 15 0.76 -12.38 6.97
N LYS A 16 2.07 -12.15 6.89
CA LYS A 16 2.70 -10.84 7.12
C LYS A 16 3.69 -10.60 6.01
N ASP A 17 3.19 -10.07 4.90
CA ASP A 17 4.02 -9.75 3.76
C ASP A 17 4.30 -8.24 3.76
N ALA A 18 5.53 -7.88 4.15
CA ALA A 18 6.07 -6.54 4.00
C ALA A 18 6.81 -6.43 2.65
N HIS A 19 6.51 -5.40 1.87
CA HIS A 19 7.15 -5.17 0.58
C HIS A 19 7.18 -3.68 0.21
N ASP A 20 7.93 -3.36 -0.86
CA ASP A 20 8.08 -2.02 -1.43
C ASP A 20 8.53 -0.95 -0.42
N LEU A 21 9.65 -1.21 0.24
CA LEU A 21 10.31 -0.28 1.15
C LEU A 21 10.85 0.93 0.35
N GLN A 22 10.46 2.12 0.77
CA GLN A 22 10.77 3.40 0.15
C GLN A 22 11.27 4.40 1.21
N THR A 23 12.13 5.32 0.82
CA THR A 23 12.53 6.46 1.67
C THR A 23 11.51 7.58 1.54
N THR A 24 11.16 8.22 2.65
CA THR A 24 10.25 9.37 2.67
C THR A 24 11.02 10.69 2.57
N TYR A 25 10.33 11.78 2.22
CA TYR A 25 10.95 13.11 2.05
C TYR A 25 11.66 13.63 3.31
N ASP A 26 11.19 13.20 4.49
CA ASP A 26 11.70 13.58 5.81
C ASP A 26 12.78 12.61 6.35
N GLY A 27 13.31 11.72 5.50
CA GLY A 27 14.41 10.81 5.86
C GLY A 27 14.00 9.55 6.62
N ASN A 28 12.68 9.33 6.78
CA ASN A 28 12.10 8.13 7.34
C ASN A 28 11.93 7.05 6.25
N LEU A 29 11.30 5.94 6.62
CA LEU A 29 11.00 4.83 5.72
C LEU A 29 9.50 4.55 5.68
N ALA A 30 9.00 4.08 4.54
CA ALA A 30 7.65 3.58 4.41
C ALA A 30 7.62 2.27 3.64
N PHE A 31 6.70 1.38 3.98
CA PHE A 31 6.50 0.10 3.29
C PHE A 31 5.04 -0.32 3.29
N ILE A 32 4.70 -1.22 2.37
CA ILE A 32 3.39 -1.87 2.31
C ILE A 32 3.42 -3.12 3.18
N MET A 33 2.38 -3.30 3.99
CA MET A 33 2.13 -4.52 4.75
C MET A 33 0.73 -5.06 4.44
N ASN A 34 0.67 -6.30 3.98
CA ASN A 34 -0.59 -7.03 3.87
C ASN A 34 -0.72 -8.00 5.04
N SER A 35 -1.91 -8.06 5.64
CA SER A 35 -2.27 -9.06 6.64
C SER A 35 -3.57 -9.76 6.27
N GLY A 36 -3.59 -11.09 6.35
CA GLY A 36 -4.78 -11.89 6.12
C GLY A 36 -5.22 -12.70 7.33
N ALA A 37 -6.46 -13.17 7.29
CA ALA A 37 -7.00 -14.11 8.27
C ALA A 37 -6.21 -15.43 8.26
N PRO A 38 -6.06 -16.10 9.43
CA PRO A 38 -5.66 -17.49 9.48
C PRO A 38 -6.64 -18.37 8.68
N ALA A 39 -6.13 -19.45 8.08
CA ALA A 39 -6.98 -20.44 7.41
C ALA A 39 -8.06 -20.95 8.39
N GLY A 40 -9.33 -20.92 7.95
CA GLY A 40 -10.47 -21.37 8.74
C GLY A 40 -11.12 -20.32 9.66
N VAL A 41 -10.65 -19.07 9.63
CA VAL A 41 -11.23 -17.96 10.38
C VAL A 41 -11.93 -17.01 9.40
N SER A 42 -13.26 -17.05 9.34
CA SER A 42 -14.07 -16.35 8.32
C SER A 42 -14.36 -14.88 8.62
N ASN A 43 -13.92 -14.37 9.77
CA ASN A 43 -14.35 -13.10 10.33
C ASN A 43 -13.20 -12.10 10.60
N ILE A 44 -12.00 -12.38 10.11
CA ILE A 44 -10.88 -11.42 10.18
C ILE A 44 -10.73 -10.79 8.80
N GLU A 45 -10.86 -9.47 8.75
CA GLU A 45 -10.70 -8.71 7.52
C GLU A 45 -9.26 -8.75 7.03
N HIS A 46 -9.10 -8.97 5.73
CA HIS A 46 -7.82 -8.80 5.07
C HIS A 46 -7.51 -7.31 4.96
N MET A 47 -6.33 -6.90 5.45
CA MET A 47 -5.94 -5.49 5.53
C MET A 47 -4.74 -5.21 4.64
N PHE A 48 -4.82 -4.08 3.94
CA PHE A 48 -3.71 -3.40 3.29
C PHE A 48 -3.28 -2.23 4.16
N LYS A 49 -1.98 -2.12 4.44
CA LYS A 49 -1.42 -1.00 5.21
C LYS A 49 -0.22 -0.40 4.50
N ILE A 50 -0.12 0.93 4.56
CA ILE A 50 1.14 1.65 4.33
C ILE A 50 1.61 2.10 5.70
N VAL A 51 2.81 1.69 6.09
CA VAL A 51 3.36 1.96 7.42
C VAL A 51 4.59 2.84 7.26
N LYS A 52 4.62 3.98 7.97
CA LYS A 52 5.78 4.85 8.08
C LYS A 52 6.53 4.55 9.37
N ILE A 53 7.84 4.38 9.28
CA ILE A 53 8.73 4.12 10.40
C ILE A 53 9.92 5.06 10.39
N ASP A 54 10.47 5.38 11.55
CA ASP A 54 11.76 6.05 11.63
C ASP A 54 12.93 5.12 11.29
N THR A 55 14.15 5.66 11.26
CA THR A 55 15.37 4.88 10.98
C THR A 55 15.74 3.87 12.07
N GLU A 56 15.10 3.94 13.23
CA GLU A 56 15.19 2.96 14.33
C GLU A 56 14.03 1.93 14.29
N GLY A 57 13.16 2.07 13.29
CA GLY A 57 11.96 1.30 13.00
C GLY A 57 10.79 1.50 13.96
N ASN A 58 10.74 2.59 14.71
CA ASN A 58 9.54 2.95 15.45
C ASN A 58 8.43 3.34 14.46
N VAL A 59 7.22 2.83 14.67
CA VAL A 59 6.06 3.24 13.86
C VAL A 59 5.74 4.69 14.16
N LEU A 60 5.75 5.51 13.12
CA LEU A 60 5.39 6.93 13.20
C LEU A 60 3.92 7.13 12.85
N ASP A 61 3.46 6.47 11.78
CA ASP A 61 2.09 6.59 11.29
C ASP A 61 1.72 5.42 10.37
N SER A 62 0.43 5.24 10.08
CA SER A 62 -0.04 4.25 9.12
C SER A 62 -1.38 4.61 8.46
N PHE A 63 -1.46 4.34 7.16
CA PHE A 63 -2.73 4.24 6.45
C PHE A 63 -3.20 2.78 6.42
N GLN A 64 -4.51 2.55 6.53
CA GLN A 64 -5.10 1.22 6.40
C GLN A 64 -6.40 1.24 5.61
N CYS A 65 -6.62 0.21 4.79
CA CYS A 65 -7.88 -0.05 4.14
C CYS A 65 -8.12 -1.57 4.01
N ARG A 66 -9.38 -1.94 3.75
CA ARG A 66 -9.73 -3.32 3.42
C ARG A 66 -9.07 -3.74 2.10
N ASN A 67 -8.67 -5.00 2.02
CA ASN A 67 -8.17 -5.59 0.79
C ASN A 67 -8.42 -7.10 0.78
N ASP A 68 -9.45 -7.55 0.07
CA ASP A 68 -9.81 -8.97 0.02
C ASP A 68 -8.82 -9.84 -0.80
N ASP A 69 -7.80 -9.26 -1.45
CA ASP A 69 -6.71 -9.99 -2.10
C ASP A 69 -5.33 -9.70 -1.46
N THR A 70 -4.92 -10.55 -0.53
CA THR A 70 -3.59 -10.45 0.12
C THR A 70 -2.43 -10.96 -0.72
N ASN A 71 -2.68 -11.62 -1.86
CA ASN A 71 -1.63 -12.25 -2.65
C ASN A 71 -1.07 -11.32 -3.74
N ASN A 72 -1.78 -10.24 -4.06
CA ASN A 72 -1.33 -9.30 -5.08
C ASN A 72 -0.35 -8.26 -4.49
N LYS A 73 0.93 -8.41 -4.82
CA LYS A 73 1.97 -7.43 -4.49
C LYS A 73 1.88 -6.26 -5.45
N VAL A 74 1.34 -5.15 -4.96
CA VAL A 74 1.28 -3.86 -5.67
C VAL A 74 2.57 -3.08 -5.43
N SER A 75 2.72 -1.98 -6.16
CA SER A 75 3.82 -1.03 -5.94
C SER A 75 3.30 0.27 -5.34
N MET A 76 4.16 0.92 -4.56
CA MET A 76 4.00 2.27 -4.04
C MET A 76 5.10 3.17 -4.60
N LEU A 77 4.81 4.45 -4.71
CA LEU A 77 5.78 5.52 -4.90
C LEU A 77 5.64 6.51 -3.75
N VAL A 78 6.75 6.84 -3.09
CA VAL A 78 6.83 7.98 -2.18
C VAL A 78 7.58 9.10 -2.90
N THR A 79 6.96 10.27 -3.04
CA THR A 79 7.56 11.38 -3.79
C THR A 79 8.47 12.23 -2.92
N ARG A 80 9.29 13.07 -3.57
CA ARG A 80 10.11 14.07 -2.88
C ARG A 80 9.27 15.16 -2.20
N ALA A 81 8.04 15.34 -2.63
CA ALA A 81 7.09 16.26 -2.02
C ALA A 81 6.42 15.66 -0.77
N GLY A 82 6.58 14.36 -0.52
CA GLY A 82 6.01 13.65 0.62
C GLY A 82 4.70 12.92 0.33
N ASP A 83 4.21 12.94 -0.91
CA ASP A 83 3.00 12.22 -1.32
C ASP A 83 3.26 10.71 -1.48
N TYR A 84 2.21 9.92 -1.30
CA TYR A 84 2.22 8.47 -1.52
C TYR A 84 1.25 8.11 -2.64
N TYR A 85 1.73 7.38 -3.64
CA TYR A 85 0.90 6.85 -4.73
C TYR A 85 0.94 5.34 -4.70
N PHE A 86 -0.23 4.71 -4.74
CA PHE A 86 -0.35 3.26 -4.69
C PHE A 86 -1.64 2.81 -5.37
N CYS A 87 -1.76 1.51 -5.64
CA CYS A 87 -2.97 0.95 -6.21
C CYS A 87 -3.59 -0.07 -5.27
N THR A 88 -4.92 -0.12 -5.26
CA THR A 88 -5.70 -1.11 -4.52
C THR A 88 -6.71 -1.78 -5.45
N TRP A 89 -7.17 -2.96 -5.07
CA TRP A 89 -8.21 -3.66 -5.83
C TRP A 89 -9.61 -3.10 -5.57
N GLU A 90 -9.83 -2.67 -4.33
CA GLU A 90 -11.05 -2.01 -3.89
C GLU A 90 -10.75 -0.54 -3.61
N HIS A 91 -11.78 0.28 -3.77
CA HIS A 91 -11.68 1.68 -3.38
C HIS A 91 -11.45 1.77 -1.86
N PRO A 92 -10.40 2.46 -1.38
CA PRO A 92 -9.94 2.36 0.00
C PRO A 92 -10.96 2.77 1.08
N MET A 93 -11.93 3.61 0.71
CA MET A 93 -12.94 4.18 1.62
C MET A 93 -14.39 3.79 1.32
N LYS A 94 -14.66 2.98 0.27
CA LYS A 94 -16.05 2.63 -0.09
C LYS A 94 -16.33 1.19 0.30
N GLU A 95 -17.27 0.99 1.20
CA GLU A 95 -17.78 -0.35 1.49
C GLU A 95 -18.59 -0.89 0.30
N ASN A 96 -18.39 -2.16 -0.06
CA ASN A 96 -19.16 -2.88 -1.08
C ASN A 96 -19.08 -2.31 -2.50
N ALA A 97 -18.05 -1.54 -2.85
CA ALA A 97 -17.80 -1.21 -4.24
C ALA A 97 -17.45 -2.51 -4.99
N TYR A 98 -18.17 -2.81 -6.07
CA TYR A 98 -17.73 -3.82 -7.04
C TYR A 98 -16.27 -3.55 -7.38
N THR A 99 -15.46 -4.60 -7.48
CA THR A 99 -14.01 -4.49 -7.52
C THR A 99 -13.54 -3.82 -8.80
N VAL A 100 -13.33 -2.51 -8.68
CA VAL A 100 -12.83 -1.61 -9.70
C VAL A 100 -11.53 -1.08 -9.11
N GLY A 101 -10.39 -1.68 -9.47
CA GLY A 101 -9.10 -1.29 -8.91
C GLY A 101 -8.92 0.22 -8.97
N SER A 102 -8.25 0.83 -7.99
CA SER A 102 -8.06 2.28 -7.93
C SER A 102 -6.60 2.67 -7.86
N VAL A 103 -6.31 3.86 -8.39
CA VAL A 103 -5.07 4.60 -8.12
C VAL A 103 -5.38 5.58 -7.01
N ASN A 104 -4.56 5.60 -5.98
CA ASN A 104 -4.80 6.37 -4.77
C ASN A 104 -3.62 7.30 -4.49
N LYS A 105 -3.93 8.45 -3.89
CA LYS A 105 -2.94 9.39 -3.36
C LYS A 105 -3.16 9.63 -1.87
N LEU A 106 -2.11 9.46 -1.07
CA LEU A 106 -2.05 10.01 0.29
C LEU A 106 -1.14 11.24 0.32
N ASN A 107 -1.43 12.16 1.23
CA ASN A 107 -0.52 13.25 1.59
C ASN A 107 0.61 12.77 2.52
N GLU A 108 1.45 13.70 2.99
CA GLU A 108 2.60 13.44 3.84
C GLU A 108 2.27 12.89 5.24
N LYS A 109 1.00 13.04 5.64
CA LYS A 109 0.41 12.56 6.89
C LYS A 109 -0.36 11.25 6.70
N LEU A 110 -0.17 10.58 5.56
CA LEU A 110 -0.87 9.34 5.21
C LEU A 110 -2.41 9.48 5.16
N GLU A 111 -2.93 10.69 4.94
CA GLU A 111 -4.36 10.94 4.74
C GLU A 111 -4.70 10.83 3.25
N LEU A 112 -5.77 10.12 2.92
CA LEU A 112 -6.23 9.96 1.54
C LEU A 112 -6.72 11.29 0.97
N GLU A 113 -6.03 11.81 -0.05
CA GLU A 113 -6.45 13.04 -0.75
C GLU A 113 -7.40 12.74 -1.91
N TRP A 114 -7.10 11.71 -2.70
CA TRP A 114 -7.97 11.27 -3.78
C TRP A 114 -7.75 9.80 -4.12
N SER A 115 -8.76 9.26 -4.80
CA SER A 115 -8.78 7.91 -5.35
C SER A 115 -9.51 7.95 -6.69
N VAL A 116 -8.90 7.38 -7.71
CA VAL A 116 -9.45 7.27 -9.06
C VAL A 116 -9.65 5.80 -9.38
N GLU A 117 -10.90 5.42 -9.59
CA GLU A 117 -11.27 4.10 -10.06
C GLU A 117 -10.76 3.89 -11.50
N LEU A 118 -10.10 2.77 -11.74
CA LEU A 118 -9.65 2.36 -13.06
C LEU A 118 -10.85 1.94 -13.90
N PRO A 119 -10.79 2.05 -15.23
CA PRO A 119 -11.86 1.57 -16.10
C PRO A 119 -12.21 0.10 -15.78
N ASN A 120 -13.48 -0.28 -15.82
CA ASN A 120 -13.86 -1.69 -15.69
C ASN A 120 -14.88 -2.03 -16.76
N ASN A 121 -14.47 -2.87 -17.70
CA ASN A 121 -15.36 -3.54 -18.60
C ASN A 121 -15.33 -5.05 -18.38
N GLN A 122 -16.37 -5.56 -17.70
CA GLN A 122 -16.51 -6.97 -17.36
C GLN A 122 -16.54 -7.93 -18.56
N LEU A 123 -16.70 -7.41 -19.80
CA LEU A 123 -16.75 -8.21 -21.03
C LEU A 123 -15.41 -8.31 -21.76
N ILE A 124 -14.46 -7.38 -21.54
CA ILE A 124 -13.24 -7.26 -22.35
C ILE A 124 -11.99 -6.85 -21.57
N ASP A 125 -12.12 -6.12 -20.47
CA ASP A 125 -10.99 -5.83 -19.61
C ASP A 125 -10.76 -7.05 -18.72
N GLY A 126 -9.51 -7.53 -18.64
CA GLY A 126 -9.17 -8.58 -17.69
C GLY A 126 -9.66 -8.21 -16.28
N ARG A 127 -9.95 -9.20 -15.44
CA ARG A 127 -10.53 -8.98 -14.10
C ARG A 127 -9.63 -8.19 -13.13
N TYR A 128 -8.39 -7.90 -13.50
CA TYR A 128 -7.36 -7.41 -12.58
C TYR A 128 -6.43 -6.38 -13.21
N TYR A 129 -6.19 -5.31 -12.47
CA TYR A 129 -5.12 -4.37 -12.74
C TYR A 129 -3.92 -4.69 -11.85
N LYS A 130 -2.72 -4.59 -12.43
CA LYS A 130 -1.47 -4.70 -11.69
C LYS A 130 -0.58 -3.54 -12.03
N THR A 131 -0.15 -2.81 -11.01
CA THR A 131 0.95 -1.85 -11.14
C THR A 131 2.26 -2.50 -10.74
N SER A 132 3.32 -2.12 -11.45
CA SER A 132 4.68 -2.45 -11.03
C SER A 132 5.59 -1.29 -11.36
N ARG A 133 6.58 -1.02 -10.49
CA ARG A 133 7.66 -0.05 -10.73
C ARG A 133 7.16 1.37 -11.01
N ILE A 134 6.34 1.93 -10.10
CA ILE A 134 5.92 3.33 -10.16
C ILE A 134 7.14 4.22 -9.85
N LYS A 135 7.38 5.26 -10.66
CA LYS A 135 8.53 6.16 -10.52
C LYS A 135 8.12 7.61 -10.68
N GLU A 136 8.74 8.47 -9.89
CA GLU A 136 8.68 9.92 -10.08
C GLU A 136 9.59 10.31 -11.27
N CYS A 137 9.03 10.97 -12.28
CA CYS A 137 9.80 11.53 -13.39
C CYS A 137 10.17 12.98 -13.07
N LYS A 138 11.46 13.31 -13.13
CA LYS A 138 11.89 14.72 -13.15
C LYS A 138 11.58 15.28 -14.53
N MET A 139 10.77 16.34 -14.58
CA MET A 139 10.74 17.17 -15.78
C MET A 139 11.96 18.09 -15.72
N GLU A 140 12.96 17.80 -16.54
CA GLU A 140 14.01 18.78 -16.84
C GLU A 140 13.37 19.82 -17.76
N ILE A 141 13.05 20.99 -17.20
CA ILE A 141 12.72 22.15 -18.01
C ILE A 141 14.06 22.72 -18.48
N SER A 142 14.39 22.48 -19.75
CA SER A 142 15.53 23.07 -20.46
C SER A 142 15.30 24.54 -20.77
#